data_AF-A0A7C5F9V1-F1
#
_entry.id   AF-A0A7C5F9V1-F1
#
_cell.length_a   1.000
_cell.length_b   1.000
_cell.length_c   1.000
_cell.angle_alpha   90.00
_cell.angle_beta   90.00
_cell.angle_gamma   90.00
#
_symmetry.space_group_name_H-M   'P 1'
#
loop_
_entity.id
_entity.type
_entity.pdbx_description
1 polymer ?
#
loop_
_entity_poly.entity_id
_entity_poly.type
_entity_poly.pdbx_seq_one_letter_code
_entity_poly.pdbx_strand_id
1 'polypeptide(L)'
;EQTFPALWVEGEISNLSQPFSGHVYFTLKDESAQIRCVLWRNIAEYLPFQIEDGQHVIVLAKLSVYEKQGQYQLYVEDLHPVGIGKLELAFQQLKEKLYNEGLFDERHKQPIPKFPQRIGIVTSPTGAAIRDILKITRRRFPAVELILRPVRVQGEGAAEEIVQAIAEFNQFRVVDVLIVGRGGGSLEDLWAFNEEKVARAIFVSRIPIVSAVGHEIDFTIVDFVADLRAPTPSAAVEMILPDRKELAKEIRNVSRRLVSAQHSLIDSYRQRLKSVLTSYGLKRPADILLQNRQRLDELIRQISIAAANLLQHAQQKFSTSVGRLNALSPLAVLERGYSVCYKLPEKKIVKIASSLKLKDELEVLLWKGKVHSQVTAIYPE
;
A
#
# COMPACT_ATOMS: atom_id res chain seq x y z
N GLU A 1 -63.48 -37.60 24.04
CA GLU A 1 -62.91 -36.26 24.28
C GLU A 1 -62.20 -35.80 23.01
N GLN A 2 -62.88 -35.01 22.18
CA GLN A 2 -62.29 -34.47 20.96
C GLN A 2 -61.57 -33.17 21.33
N THR A 3 -60.24 -33.17 21.20
CA THR A 3 -59.43 -31.96 21.36
C THR A 3 -59.71 -31.05 20.17
N PHE A 4 -60.20 -29.83 20.41
CA PHE A 4 -60.40 -28.87 19.33
C PHE A 4 -59.04 -28.49 18.73
N PRO A 5 -58.90 -28.45 17.38
CA PRO A 5 -57.67 -27.97 16.75
C PRO A 5 -57.44 -26.49 17.08
N ALA A 6 -56.18 -26.05 16.97
CA ALA A 6 -55.86 -24.64 17.11
C ALA A 6 -56.59 -23.82 16.03
N LEU A 7 -57.09 -22.66 16.42
CA LEU A 7 -57.97 -21.83 15.61
C LEU A 7 -57.52 -20.37 15.67
N TRP A 8 -57.68 -19.67 14.55
CA TRP A 8 -57.40 -18.24 14.44
C TRP A 8 -58.66 -17.46 14.82
N VAL A 9 -58.51 -16.51 15.75
CA VAL A 9 -59.61 -15.67 16.24
C VAL A 9 -59.18 -14.21 16.14
N GLU A 10 -60.01 -13.40 15.51
CA GLU A 10 -59.83 -11.95 15.43
C GLU A 10 -60.74 -11.26 16.45
N GLY A 11 -60.24 -10.21 17.12
CA GLY A 11 -61.05 -9.39 18.01
C GLY A 11 -60.25 -8.27 18.67
N GLU A 12 -60.95 -7.45 19.44
CA GLU A 12 -60.36 -6.37 20.22
C GLU A 12 -60.00 -6.88 21.63
N ILE A 13 -58.81 -6.51 22.10
CA ILE A 13 -58.35 -6.82 23.46
C ILE A 13 -59.10 -5.92 24.44
N SER A 14 -59.63 -6.52 25.50
CA SER A 14 -60.27 -5.82 26.61
C SER A 14 -59.95 -6.50 27.94
N ASN A 15 -60.02 -5.74 29.04
CA ASN A 15 -59.75 -6.25 30.38
C ASN A 15 -58.37 -6.91 30.53
N LEU A 16 -57.34 -6.32 29.92
CA LEU A 16 -55.96 -6.76 30.02
C LEU A 16 -55.45 -6.72 31.46
N SER A 17 -54.87 -7.82 31.92
CA SER A 17 -54.31 -7.99 33.26
C SER A 17 -52.97 -8.73 33.17
N GLN A 18 -51.94 -8.14 33.78
CA GLN A 18 -50.58 -8.67 33.80
C GLN A 18 -50.09 -8.80 35.26
N PRO A 19 -50.42 -9.91 35.96
CA PRO A 19 -49.94 -10.16 37.32
C PRO A 19 -48.43 -10.41 37.37
N PHE A 20 -47.84 -10.33 38.58
CA PHE A 20 -46.41 -10.60 38.84
C PHE A 20 -45.92 -12.01 38.40
N SER A 21 -46.82 -12.95 38.10
CA SER A 21 -46.48 -14.28 37.57
C SER A 21 -45.94 -14.23 36.13
N GLY A 22 -46.16 -13.13 35.41
CA GLY A 22 -45.72 -12.95 34.03
C GLY A 22 -46.63 -13.60 32.97
N HIS A 23 -47.77 -14.16 33.37
CA HIS A 23 -48.83 -14.56 32.43
C HIS A 23 -49.71 -13.36 32.11
N VAL A 24 -50.18 -13.27 30.87
CA VAL A 24 -51.06 -12.19 30.42
C VAL A 24 -52.46 -12.76 30.25
N TYR A 25 -53.43 -12.14 30.92
CA TYR A 25 -54.85 -12.47 30.81
C TYR A 25 -55.57 -11.32 30.14
N PHE A 26 -56.39 -11.63 29.14
CA PHE A 26 -57.22 -10.62 28.48
C PHE A 26 -58.48 -11.25 27.93
N THR A 27 -59.44 -10.43 27.54
CA THR A 27 -60.68 -10.87 26.90
C THR A 27 -60.68 -10.38 25.46
N LEU A 28 -60.84 -11.31 24.52
CA LEU A 28 -61.11 -10.98 23.12
C LEU A 28 -62.60 -10.74 22.97
N LYS A 29 -62.98 -9.56 22.50
CA LYS A 29 -64.37 -9.19 22.21
C LYS A 29 -64.54 -8.88 20.72
N ASP A 30 -65.71 -9.23 20.20
CA ASP A 30 -66.23 -8.75 18.92
C ASP A 30 -67.58 -8.05 19.15
N GLU A 31 -68.32 -7.70 18.09
CA GLU A 31 -69.62 -7.01 18.20
C GLU A 31 -70.71 -7.83 18.95
N SER A 32 -70.53 -9.15 19.07
CA SER A 32 -71.57 -10.09 19.48
C SER A 32 -71.19 -10.99 20.68
N ALA A 33 -69.90 -11.18 20.93
CA ALA A 33 -69.39 -12.17 21.87
C ALA A 33 -68.07 -11.72 22.51
N GLN A 34 -67.73 -12.37 23.63
CA GLN A 34 -66.45 -12.20 24.30
C GLN A 34 -65.94 -13.54 24.81
N ILE A 35 -64.62 -13.74 24.76
CA ILE A 35 -63.97 -14.96 25.24
C ILE A 35 -62.67 -14.65 26.00
N ARG A 36 -62.47 -15.34 27.11
CA ARG A 36 -61.26 -15.18 27.94
C ARG A 36 -60.07 -15.85 27.30
N CYS A 37 -58.95 -15.15 27.29
CA CYS A 37 -57.70 -15.57 26.70
C CYS A 37 -56.59 -15.57 27.73
N VAL A 38 -55.73 -16.59 27.65
CA VAL A 38 -54.55 -16.75 28.50
C VAL A 38 -53.34 -16.87 27.60
N LEU A 39 -52.39 -15.97 27.80
CA LEU A 39 -51.09 -16.00 27.15
C LEU A 39 -50.01 -16.31 28.19
N TRP A 40 -49.34 -17.45 28.00
CA TRP A 40 -48.33 -17.92 28.93
C TRP A 40 -47.05 -17.08 28.84
N ARG A 41 -46.30 -17.03 29.95
CA ARG A 41 -45.14 -16.15 30.13
C ARG A 41 -44.07 -16.39 29.06
N ASN A 42 -43.83 -17.67 28.76
CA ASN A 42 -42.86 -18.12 27.78
C ASN A 42 -43.19 -17.71 26.34
N ILE A 43 -44.40 -17.20 26.07
CA ILE A 43 -44.79 -16.65 24.77
C ILE A 43 -44.86 -15.12 24.90
N ALA A 44 -45.45 -14.61 25.98
CA ALA A 44 -45.56 -13.18 26.26
C ALA A 44 -44.19 -12.45 26.30
N GLU A 45 -43.14 -13.07 26.86
CA GLU A 45 -41.79 -12.48 26.92
C GLU A 45 -41.13 -12.30 25.55
N TYR A 46 -41.55 -13.06 24.54
CA TYR A 46 -40.96 -13.02 23.20
C TYR A 46 -41.83 -12.29 22.17
N LEU A 47 -42.94 -11.69 22.58
CA LEU A 47 -43.75 -10.87 21.68
C LEU A 47 -42.96 -9.62 21.25
N PRO A 48 -42.91 -9.30 19.95
CA PRO A 48 -42.15 -8.16 19.44
C PRO A 48 -42.84 -6.80 19.71
N PHE A 49 -43.97 -6.79 20.42
CA PHE A 49 -44.76 -5.59 20.72
C PHE A 49 -45.44 -5.71 22.08
N GLN A 50 -45.81 -4.56 22.64
CA GLN A 50 -46.60 -4.50 23.88
C GLN A 50 -48.08 -4.63 23.56
N ILE A 51 -48.77 -5.43 24.37
CA ILE A 51 -50.21 -5.62 24.29
C ILE A 51 -50.89 -4.50 25.06
N GLU A 52 -51.86 -3.83 24.44
CA GLU A 52 -52.66 -2.77 25.07
C GLU A 52 -54.16 -3.07 25.01
N ASP A 53 -54.92 -2.54 25.98
CA ASP A 53 -56.39 -2.61 25.97
C ASP A 53 -56.93 -1.74 24.82
N GLY A 54 -57.89 -2.25 24.05
CA GLY A 54 -58.42 -1.61 22.85
C GLY A 54 -57.73 -2.00 21.55
N GLN A 55 -56.67 -2.82 21.60
CA GLN A 55 -55.92 -3.24 20.42
C GLN A 55 -56.65 -4.34 19.64
N HIS A 56 -56.77 -4.18 18.32
CA HIS A 56 -57.31 -5.21 17.43
C HIS A 56 -56.23 -6.24 17.08
N VAL A 57 -56.48 -7.51 17.37
CA VAL A 57 -55.50 -8.60 17.20
C VAL A 57 -56.11 -9.85 16.57
N ILE A 58 -55.25 -10.64 15.95
CA ILE A 58 -55.48 -11.99 15.46
C ILE A 58 -54.66 -12.93 16.35
N VAL A 59 -55.33 -13.82 17.07
CA VAL A 59 -54.69 -14.84 17.91
C VAL A 59 -54.81 -16.22 17.30
N LEU A 60 -53.73 -17.00 17.35
CA LEU A 60 -53.80 -18.45 17.19
C LEU A 60 -53.98 -19.04 18.59
N ALA A 61 -55.08 -19.77 18.82
CA ALA A 61 -55.36 -20.29 20.14
C ALA A 61 -56.03 -21.67 20.12
N LYS A 62 -55.85 -22.41 21.22
CA LYS A 62 -56.56 -23.66 21.48
C LYS A 62 -57.70 -23.44 22.47
N LEU A 63 -58.88 -23.93 22.14
CA LEU A 63 -60.03 -23.90 23.02
C LEU A 63 -59.86 -24.92 24.16
N SER A 64 -59.94 -24.44 25.40
CA SER A 64 -59.87 -25.24 26.61
C SER A 64 -61.01 -24.87 27.56
N VAL A 65 -61.36 -25.77 28.47
CA VAL A 65 -62.36 -25.52 29.51
C VAL A 65 -61.65 -25.41 30.85
N TYR A 66 -61.86 -24.30 31.56
CA TYR A 66 -61.38 -24.16 32.93
C TYR A 66 -62.33 -24.90 33.89
N GLU A 67 -61.99 -26.16 34.19
CA GLU A 67 -62.84 -27.12 34.92
C GLU A 67 -63.41 -26.58 36.24
N LYS A 68 -62.65 -25.76 36.98
CA LYS A 68 -63.09 -25.20 38.27
C LYS A 68 -64.26 -24.21 38.16
N GLN A 69 -64.45 -23.57 37.00
CA GLN A 69 -65.53 -22.59 36.78
C GLN A 69 -66.44 -22.96 35.60
N GLY A 70 -66.16 -24.04 34.88
CA GLY A 70 -66.92 -24.47 33.71
C GLY A 70 -66.91 -23.46 32.55
N GLN A 71 -65.94 -22.55 32.51
CA GLN A 71 -65.85 -21.50 31.49
C GLN A 71 -64.88 -21.89 30.37
N TYR A 72 -65.26 -21.60 29.13
CA TYR A 72 -64.38 -21.72 27.97
C TYR A 72 -63.32 -20.63 27.98
N GLN A 73 -62.08 -21.01 27.67
CA GLN A 73 -60.93 -20.12 27.56
C GLN A 73 -60.08 -20.49 26.35
N LEU A 74 -59.44 -19.49 25.76
CA LEU A 74 -58.47 -19.66 24.69
C LEU A 74 -57.06 -19.63 25.27
N TYR A 75 -56.28 -20.68 25.04
CA TYR A 75 -54.84 -20.68 25.28
C TYR A 75 -54.15 -20.17 24.03
N VAL A 76 -53.60 -18.96 24.12
CA VAL A 76 -52.97 -18.26 23.00
C VAL A 76 -51.59 -18.86 22.77
N GLU A 77 -51.38 -19.35 21.55
CA GLU A 77 -50.10 -19.88 21.06
C GLU A 77 -49.33 -18.82 20.28
N ASP A 78 -50.03 -17.94 19.57
CA ASP A 78 -49.44 -16.83 18.81
C ASP A 78 -50.40 -15.63 18.75
N LEU A 79 -49.86 -14.41 18.66
CA LEU A 79 -50.65 -13.16 18.70
C LEU A 79 -50.04 -12.12 17.76
N HIS A 80 -50.84 -11.64 16.81
CA HIS A 80 -50.47 -10.62 15.82
C HIS A 80 -51.49 -9.48 15.84
N PRO A 81 -51.09 -8.19 15.82
CA PRO A 81 -52.05 -7.11 15.59
C PRO A 81 -52.62 -7.18 14.16
N VAL A 82 -53.90 -6.84 14.02
CA VAL A 82 -54.58 -6.78 12.72
C VAL A 82 -53.94 -5.67 11.88
N GLY A 83 -53.27 -6.02 10.77
CA GLY A 83 -52.69 -5.04 9.83
C GLY A 83 -51.28 -5.35 9.33
N ILE A 84 -50.47 -6.10 10.08
CA ILE A 84 -49.07 -6.41 9.74
C ILE A 84 -48.95 -7.11 8.38
N GLY A 85 -49.81 -8.08 8.06
CA GLY A 85 -49.74 -8.81 6.79
C GLY A 85 -49.92 -7.94 5.53
N LYS A 86 -50.69 -6.85 5.62
CA LYS A 86 -50.86 -5.90 4.51
C LYS A 86 -49.62 -5.02 4.33
N LEU A 87 -49.03 -4.55 5.42
CA LEU A 87 -47.81 -3.74 5.39
C LEU A 87 -46.61 -4.56 4.92
N GLU A 88 -46.46 -5.79 5.41
CA GLU A 88 -45.38 -6.69 4.96
C GLU A 88 -45.51 -7.02 3.47
N LEU A 89 -46.72 -7.32 2.99
CA LEU A 89 -46.96 -7.54 1.56
C LEU A 89 -46.62 -6.30 0.73
N ALA A 90 -47.04 -5.11 1.18
CA ALA A 90 -46.72 -3.86 0.49
C ALA A 90 -45.22 -3.55 0.49
N PHE A 91 -44.51 -3.87 1.58
CA PHE A 91 -43.06 -3.75 1.67
C PHE A 91 -42.35 -4.66 0.67
N GLN A 92 -42.72 -5.94 0.61
CA GLN A 92 -42.12 -6.89 -0.34
C GLN A 92 -42.38 -6.48 -1.79
N GLN A 93 -43.61 -6.07 -2.12
CA GLN A 93 -43.97 -5.59 -3.46
C GLN A 93 -43.14 -4.36 -3.87
N LEU A 94 -43.00 -3.38 -2.97
CA LEU A 94 -42.21 -2.19 -3.26
C LEU A 94 -40.72 -2.50 -3.36
N LYS A 95 -40.22 -3.37 -2.50
CA LYS A 95 -38.83 -3.83 -2.53
C LYS A 95 -38.50 -4.48 -3.87
N GLU A 96 -39.33 -5.41 -4.34
CA GLU A 96 -39.16 -6.05 -5.65
C GLU A 96 -39.23 -5.03 -6.79
N LYS A 97 -40.21 -4.11 -6.75
CA LYS A 97 -40.34 -3.04 -7.76
C LYS A 97 -39.06 -2.21 -7.87
N LEU A 98 -38.57 -1.68 -6.75
CA LEU A 98 -37.40 -0.79 -6.74
C LEU A 98 -36.09 -1.53 -7.03
N TYR A 99 -36.00 -2.80 -6.63
CA TYR A 99 -34.88 -3.68 -7.01
C TYR A 99 -34.82 -3.87 -8.53
N ASN A 100 -35.95 -4.17 -9.17
CA ASN A 100 -36.03 -4.35 -10.62
C ASN A 100 -35.74 -3.05 -11.39
N GLU A 101 -36.03 -1.88 -10.80
CA GLU A 101 -35.63 -0.58 -11.34
C GLU A 101 -34.13 -0.26 -11.15
N GLY A 102 -33.40 -1.06 -10.37
CA GLY A 102 -31.95 -0.91 -10.13
C GLY A 102 -31.58 0.08 -9.01
N LEU A 103 -32.55 0.56 -8.21
CA LEU A 103 -32.27 1.59 -7.20
C LEU A 103 -31.37 1.11 -6.05
N PHE A 104 -31.19 -0.21 -5.90
CA PHE A 104 -30.36 -0.81 -4.85
C PHE A 104 -28.94 -1.14 -5.34
N ASP A 105 -28.62 -0.88 -6.61
CA ASP A 105 -27.33 -1.23 -7.18
C ASP A 105 -26.20 -0.43 -6.54
N GLU A 106 -25.15 -1.14 -6.09
CA GLU A 106 -23.94 -0.55 -5.48
C GLU A 106 -23.24 0.48 -6.39
N ARG A 107 -23.48 0.44 -7.71
CA ARG A 107 -22.90 1.39 -8.68
C ARG A 107 -23.47 2.80 -8.54
N HIS A 108 -24.67 2.95 -7.97
CA HIS A 108 -25.30 4.24 -7.75
C HIS A 108 -24.94 4.86 -6.40
N LYS A 109 -24.35 4.08 -5.49
CA LYS A 109 -23.98 4.53 -4.15
C LYS A 109 -22.75 5.42 -4.18
N GLN A 110 -22.83 6.56 -3.48
CA GLN A 110 -21.79 7.56 -3.35
C GLN A 110 -20.85 7.24 -2.19
N PRO A 111 -19.53 7.44 -2.33
CA PRO A 111 -18.59 7.20 -1.24
C PRO A 111 -18.75 8.23 -0.12
N ILE A 112 -18.78 7.76 1.13
CA ILE A 112 -18.84 8.65 2.29
C ILE A 112 -17.50 9.40 2.45
N PRO A 113 -17.50 10.74 2.64
CA PRO A 113 -16.29 11.52 2.89
C PRO A 113 -15.57 11.04 4.16
N LYS A 114 -14.24 10.88 4.10
CA LYS A 114 -13.44 10.43 5.27
C LYS A 114 -13.38 11.46 6.41
N PHE A 115 -13.51 12.74 6.09
CA PHE A 115 -13.40 13.86 7.04
C PHE A 115 -14.51 14.88 6.74
N PRO A 116 -15.79 14.55 7.03
CA PRO A 116 -16.87 15.50 6.84
C PRO A 116 -16.68 16.68 7.81
N GLN A 117 -16.87 17.90 7.31
CA GLN A 117 -16.87 19.12 8.12
C GLN A 117 -18.26 19.46 8.62
N ARG A 118 -19.30 19.14 7.83
CA ARG A 118 -20.69 19.40 8.15
C ARG A 118 -21.55 18.17 7.89
N ILE A 119 -22.31 17.76 8.91
CA ILE A 119 -23.27 16.66 8.80
C ILE A 119 -24.68 17.23 8.92
N GLY A 120 -25.53 16.94 7.94
CA GLY A 120 -26.95 17.24 8.03
C GLY A 120 -27.69 16.08 8.70
N ILE A 121 -28.60 16.40 9.61
CA ILE A 121 -29.39 15.42 10.35
C ILE A 121 -30.85 15.65 10.03
N VAL A 122 -31.53 14.61 9.56
CA VAL A 122 -32.97 14.59 9.28
C VAL A 122 -33.60 13.62 10.26
N THR A 123 -34.07 14.16 11.39
CA THR A 123 -34.74 13.40 12.45
C THR A 123 -35.60 14.32 13.33
N SER A 124 -36.31 13.72 14.29
CA SER A 124 -37.11 14.47 15.27
C SER A 124 -36.24 15.32 16.21
N PRO A 125 -36.68 16.52 16.62
CA PRO A 125 -35.88 17.42 17.45
C PRO A 125 -35.74 16.97 18.91
N THR A 126 -36.63 16.10 19.39
CA THR A 126 -36.74 15.72 20.81
C THR A 126 -36.39 14.25 21.10
N GLY A 127 -36.19 13.43 20.07
CA GLY A 127 -36.01 11.98 20.19
C GLY A 127 -34.64 11.51 20.72
N ALA A 128 -34.55 10.22 21.02
CA ALA A 128 -33.30 9.59 21.45
C ALA A 128 -32.19 9.68 20.39
N ALA A 129 -32.56 9.57 19.10
CA ALA A 129 -31.64 9.60 17.98
C ALA A 129 -30.73 10.84 17.96
N ILE A 130 -31.31 12.05 18.09
CA ILE A 130 -30.52 13.29 18.06
C ILE A 130 -29.60 13.41 19.28
N ARG A 131 -30.06 12.97 20.46
CA ARG A 131 -29.25 12.99 21.70
C ARG A 131 -28.05 12.07 21.58
N ASP A 132 -28.26 10.89 21.01
CA ASP A 132 -27.23 9.90 20.76
C ASP A 132 -26.20 10.40 19.74
N ILE A 133 -26.67 10.94 18.61
CA ILE A 133 -25.79 11.56 17.60
C ILE A 133 -24.93 12.66 18.23
N LEU A 134 -25.53 13.57 19.01
CA LEU A 134 -24.81 14.65 19.69
C LEU A 134 -23.78 14.13 20.69
N LYS A 135 -24.13 13.13 21.49
CA LYS A 135 -23.25 12.53 22.51
C LYS A 135 -22.03 11.87 21.86
N ILE A 136 -22.24 11.04 20.84
CA ILE A 136 -21.16 10.34 20.15
C ILE A 136 -20.29 11.32 19.38
N THR A 137 -20.87 12.30 18.70
CA THR A 137 -20.13 13.34 17.96
C THR A 137 -19.19 14.11 18.88
N ARG A 138 -19.68 14.61 20.02
CA ARG A 138 -18.86 15.34 21.01
C ARG A 138 -17.70 14.50 21.56
N ARG A 139 -17.93 13.19 21.75
CA ARG A 139 -16.92 12.25 22.25
C ARG A 139 -15.85 11.94 21.20
N ARG A 140 -16.29 11.65 19.97
CA ARG A 140 -15.47 11.07 18.89
C ARG A 140 -14.76 12.14 18.07
N PHE A 141 -15.50 13.15 17.60
CA PHE A 141 -14.95 14.20 16.75
C PHE A 141 -15.73 15.53 16.91
N PRO A 142 -15.44 16.33 17.95
CA PRO A 142 -16.19 17.55 18.26
C PRO A 142 -15.96 18.72 17.29
N ALA A 143 -15.06 18.56 16.31
CA ALA A 143 -14.75 19.60 15.33
C ALA A 143 -15.74 19.65 14.16
N VAL A 144 -16.61 18.64 14.00
CA VAL A 144 -17.66 18.64 12.98
C VAL A 144 -18.84 19.50 13.39
N GLU A 145 -19.41 20.20 12.43
CA GLU A 145 -20.64 20.98 12.60
C GLU A 145 -21.85 20.11 12.25
N LEU A 146 -22.89 20.16 13.09
CA LEU A 146 -24.12 19.41 12.90
C LEU A 146 -25.26 20.37 12.56
N ILE A 147 -25.95 20.13 11.45
CA ILE A 147 -27.10 20.93 11.01
C ILE A 147 -28.35 20.04 11.08
N LEU A 148 -29.25 20.34 12.00
CA LEU A 148 -30.51 19.61 12.15
C LEU A 148 -31.60 20.26 11.30
N ARG A 149 -32.28 19.46 10.47
CA ARG A 149 -33.57 19.81 9.89
C ARG A 149 -34.69 19.03 10.59
N PRO A 150 -35.50 19.72 11.41
CA PRO A 150 -36.76 19.28 11.99
C PRO A 150 -37.62 18.31 11.22
N VAL A 151 -37.76 17.00 11.46
CA VAL A 151 -38.84 16.25 10.77
C VAL A 151 -39.65 15.36 11.69
N ARG A 152 -40.91 15.15 11.34
CA ARG A 152 -41.68 14.01 11.82
C ARG A 152 -41.07 12.73 11.25
N VAL A 153 -40.86 11.76 12.14
CA VAL A 153 -40.27 10.45 11.81
C VAL A 153 -41.29 9.31 11.85
N GLN A 154 -42.56 9.65 12.11
CA GLN A 154 -43.67 8.72 12.23
C GLN A 154 -45.00 9.44 11.99
N GLY A 155 -46.02 8.67 11.63
CA GLY A 155 -47.37 9.19 11.36
C GLY A 155 -47.52 9.88 10.00
N GLU A 156 -48.74 10.33 9.72
CA GLU A 156 -49.13 10.92 8.44
C GLU A 156 -48.35 12.22 8.16
N GLY A 157 -47.79 12.33 6.96
CA GLY A 157 -46.98 13.48 6.53
C GLY A 157 -45.49 13.42 6.90
N ALA A 158 -45.04 12.37 7.61
CA ALA A 158 -43.62 12.21 7.94
C ALA A 158 -42.74 12.04 6.70
N ALA A 159 -43.18 11.21 5.75
CA ALA A 159 -42.42 10.96 4.54
C ALA A 159 -42.29 12.21 3.64
N GLU A 160 -43.33 13.05 3.54
CA GLU A 160 -43.29 14.34 2.86
C GLU A 160 -42.23 15.26 3.48
N GLU A 161 -42.19 15.36 4.81
CA GLU A 161 -41.21 16.20 5.51
C GLU A 161 -39.77 15.69 5.31
N ILE A 162 -39.56 14.37 5.32
CA ILE A 162 -38.25 13.77 5.04
C ILE A 162 -37.80 14.09 3.61
N VAL A 163 -38.68 13.92 2.62
CA VAL A 163 -38.38 14.26 1.21
C VAL A 163 -38.04 15.74 1.09
N GLN A 164 -38.82 16.61 1.71
CA GLN A 164 -38.57 18.05 1.70
C GLN A 164 -37.23 18.40 2.35
N ALA A 165 -36.89 17.80 3.48
CA ALA A 165 -35.62 18.02 4.17
C ALA A 165 -34.42 17.61 3.29
N ILE A 166 -34.50 16.46 2.63
CA ILE A 166 -33.45 16.00 1.69
C ILE A 166 -33.32 16.98 0.52
N ALA A 167 -34.44 17.45 -0.02
CA ALA A 167 -34.44 18.44 -1.11
C ALA A 167 -33.81 19.78 -0.68
N GLU A 168 -34.17 20.29 0.49
CA GLU A 168 -33.61 21.51 1.09
C GLU A 168 -32.07 21.39 1.23
N PHE A 169 -31.57 20.30 1.82
CA PHE A 169 -30.13 20.08 1.95
C PHE A 169 -29.42 20.01 0.59
N ASN A 170 -30.03 19.35 -0.39
CA ASN A 170 -29.48 19.27 -1.75
C ASN A 170 -29.49 20.60 -2.50
N GLN A 171 -30.47 21.47 -2.21
CA GLN A 171 -30.56 22.81 -2.77
C GLN A 171 -29.47 23.73 -2.21
N PHE A 172 -29.30 23.75 -0.89
CA PHE A 172 -28.35 24.64 -0.22
C PHE A 172 -26.91 24.12 -0.26
N ARG A 173 -26.70 22.80 -0.37
CA ARG A 173 -25.37 22.14 -0.38
C ARG A 173 -24.47 22.59 0.78
N VAL A 174 -25.06 22.69 1.96
CA VAL A 174 -24.38 23.17 3.17
C VAL A 174 -23.72 22.05 3.97
N VAL A 175 -23.92 20.78 3.60
CA VAL A 175 -23.42 19.60 4.32
C VAL A 175 -22.72 18.62 3.39
N ASP A 176 -21.76 17.87 3.93
CA ASP A 176 -20.96 16.90 3.18
C ASP A 176 -21.61 15.50 3.17
N VAL A 177 -22.41 15.19 4.18
CA VAL A 177 -23.12 13.93 4.36
C VAL A 177 -24.41 14.15 5.15
N LEU A 178 -25.43 13.35 4.85
CA LEU A 178 -26.72 13.36 5.53
C LEU A 178 -26.89 12.09 6.36
N ILE A 179 -27.46 12.24 7.55
CA ILE A 179 -28.00 11.12 8.35
C ILE A 179 -29.51 11.27 8.35
N VAL A 180 -30.19 10.27 7.81
CA VAL A 180 -31.65 10.15 7.85
C VAL A 180 -31.98 8.99 8.78
N GLY A 181 -32.71 9.24 9.86
CA GLY A 181 -32.89 8.20 10.86
C GLY A 181 -33.85 8.53 11.98
N ARG A 182 -34.13 7.50 12.78
CA ARG A 182 -35.00 7.53 13.95
C ARG A 182 -34.39 6.65 15.04
N GLY A 183 -34.77 6.85 16.29
CA GLY A 183 -34.36 5.99 17.41
C GLY A 183 -35.48 5.05 17.82
N GLY A 184 -35.38 3.77 17.42
CA GLY A 184 -36.35 2.71 17.76
C GLY A 184 -37.78 2.94 17.27
N GLY A 185 -38.64 1.93 17.38
CA GLY A 185 -40.05 1.98 16.97
C GLY A 185 -40.59 0.62 16.52
N SER A 186 -41.91 0.46 16.48
CA SER A 186 -42.56 -0.68 15.83
C SER A 186 -42.45 -0.59 14.30
N LEU A 187 -42.77 -1.66 13.56
CA LEU A 187 -42.80 -1.65 12.09
C LEU A 187 -43.69 -0.54 11.51
N GLU A 188 -44.84 -0.29 12.14
CA GLU A 188 -45.79 0.77 11.73
C GLU A 188 -45.17 2.16 11.87
N ASP A 189 -44.41 2.33 12.93
CA ASP A 189 -43.69 3.54 13.28
C ASP A 189 -42.55 3.87 12.29
N LEU A 190 -42.00 2.84 11.63
CA LEU A 190 -40.95 2.97 10.62
C LEU A 190 -41.51 3.08 9.20
N TRP A 191 -42.83 3.01 9.01
CA TRP A 191 -43.44 2.92 7.68
C TRP A 191 -43.12 4.12 6.77
N ALA A 192 -42.94 5.32 7.33
CA ALA A 192 -42.53 6.50 6.57
C ALA A 192 -41.22 6.27 5.78
N PHE A 193 -40.34 5.39 6.26
CA PHE A 193 -39.08 5.00 5.63
C PHE A 193 -39.24 3.83 4.62
N ASN A 194 -40.44 3.28 4.50
CA ASN A 194 -40.82 2.31 3.47
C ASN A 194 -41.62 2.94 2.34
N GLU A 195 -41.79 4.26 2.32
CA GLU A 195 -42.50 4.93 1.23
C GLU A 195 -41.61 5.18 0.00
N GLU A 196 -42.16 4.91 -1.19
CA GLU A 196 -41.47 5.04 -2.47
C GLU A 196 -40.89 6.45 -2.70
N LYS A 197 -41.62 7.49 -2.28
CA LYS A 197 -41.18 8.89 -2.44
C LYS A 197 -39.89 9.19 -1.67
N VAL A 198 -39.71 8.61 -0.48
CA VAL A 198 -38.48 8.77 0.31
C VAL A 198 -37.33 8.03 -0.35
N ALA A 199 -37.57 6.79 -0.78
CA ALA A 199 -36.59 5.99 -1.52
C ALA A 199 -36.05 6.76 -2.75
N ARG A 200 -36.95 7.31 -3.58
CA ARG A 200 -36.56 8.08 -4.76
C ARG A 200 -35.83 9.39 -4.40
N ALA A 201 -36.23 10.07 -3.32
CA ALA A 201 -35.54 11.27 -2.85
C ALA A 201 -34.11 10.97 -2.40
N ILE A 202 -33.88 9.84 -1.72
CA ILE A 202 -32.54 9.39 -1.34
C ILE A 202 -31.72 9.08 -2.59
N PHE A 203 -32.27 8.30 -3.52
CA PHE A 203 -31.57 7.88 -4.74
C PHE A 203 -31.09 9.06 -5.61
N VAL A 204 -31.90 10.13 -5.71
CA VAL A 204 -31.57 11.31 -6.53
C VAL A 204 -30.69 12.33 -5.77
N SER A 205 -30.42 12.10 -4.48
CA SER A 205 -29.59 12.99 -3.67
C SER A 205 -28.17 13.10 -4.22
N ARG A 206 -27.66 14.33 -4.29
CA ARG A 206 -26.27 14.65 -4.67
C ARG A 206 -25.32 14.67 -3.47
N ILE A 207 -25.88 14.58 -2.27
CA ILE A 207 -25.15 14.48 -1.01
C ILE A 207 -25.30 13.02 -0.54
N PRO A 208 -24.22 12.35 -0.14
CA PRO A 208 -24.30 10.98 0.34
C PRO A 208 -25.19 10.89 1.60
N ILE A 209 -26.08 9.90 1.65
CA ILE A 209 -27.04 9.67 2.72
C ILE A 209 -26.72 8.37 3.45
N VAL A 210 -26.68 8.47 4.76
CA VAL A 210 -26.60 7.33 5.69
C VAL A 210 -27.98 7.09 6.29
N SER A 211 -28.50 5.88 6.09
CA SER A 211 -29.72 5.44 6.78
C SER A 211 -29.38 4.98 8.19
N ALA A 212 -30.16 5.43 9.17
CA ALA A 212 -30.01 5.10 10.58
C ALA A 212 -31.37 4.90 11.26
N VAL A 213 -32.21 4.05 10.65
CA VAL A 213 -33.63 3.89 10.99
C VAL A 213 -33.91 2.66 11.87
N GLY A 214 -33.39 1.49 11.49
CA GLY A 214 -33.72 0.20 12.13
C GLY A 214 -32.74 -0.25 13.21
N HIS A 215 -33.01 -1.42 13.81
CA HIS A 215 -32.04 -2.24 14.55
C HIS A 215 -31.40 -3.27 13.60
N GLU A 216 -30.55 -4.18 14.09
CA GLU A 216 -29.82 -5.14 13.23
C GLU A 216 -30.73 -5.98 12.31
N ILE A 217 -31.99 -6.22 12.71
CA ILE A 217 -32.92 -7.17 12.07
C ILE A 217 -34.00 -6.46 11.22
N ASP A 218 -34.37 -5.22 11.55
CA ASP A 218 -35.45 -4.49 10.86
C ASP A 218 -34.88 -3.69 9.68
N PHE A 219 -35.07 -4.18 8.46
CA PHE A 219 -34.67 -3.48 7.24
C PHE A 219 -35.82 -2.67 6.67
N THR A 220 -35.53 -1.43 6.28
CA THR A 220 -36.45 -0.56 5.57
C THR A 220 -36.01 -0.35 4.13
N ILE A 221 -36.90 0.14 3.27
CA ILE A 221 -36.58 0.43 1.86
C ILE A 221 -35.41 1.42 1.76
N VAL A 222 -35.40 2.46 2.59
CA VAL A 222 -34.32 3.45 2.59
C VAL A 222 -32.96 2.84 2.96
N ASP A 223 -32.90 1.76 3.74
CA ASP A 223 -31.64 1.09 4.06
C ASP A 223 -30.98 0.45 2.84
N PHE A 224 -31.78 0.04 1.86
CA PHE A 224 -31.27 -0.54 0.61
C PHE A 224 -30.83 0.53 -0.39
N VAL A 225 -31.50 1.68 -0.40
CA VAL A 225 -31.25 2.78 -1.34
C VAL A 225 -30.14 3.72 -0.84
N ALA A 226 -29.97 3.88 0.46
CA ALA A 226 -28.95 4.74 1.03
C ALA A 226 -27.53 4.29 0.65
N ASP A 227 -26.62 5.26 0.62
CA ASP A 227 -25.21 5.03 0.30
C ASP A 227 -24.49 4.22 1.37
N LEU A 228 -24.94 4.35 2.62
CA LEU A 228 -24.48 3.55 3.74
C LEU A 228 -25.65 3.25 4.69
N ARG A 229 -25.76 1.99 5.11
CA ARG A 229 -26.67 1.58 6.19
C ARG A 229 -25.92 1.57 7.53
N ALA A 230 -26.51 2.19 8.54
CA ALA A 230 -26.09 2.08 9.93
C ALA A 230 -27.22 1.46 10.78
N PRO A 231 -26.90 0.52 11.69
CA PRO A 231 -27.89 -0.16 12.52
C PRO A 231 -28.44 0.69 13.67
N THR A 232 -27.90 1.90 13.90
CA THR A 232 -28.45 2.88 14.85
C THR A 232 -27.96 4.28 14.49
N PRO A 233 -28.63 5.36 14.95
CA PRO A 233 -28.12 6.73 14.87
C PRO A 233 -26.72 6.91 15.48
N SER A 234 -26.43 6.22 16.60
CA SER A 234 -25.09 6.22 17.20
C SER A 234 -24.05 5.59 16.26
N ALA A 235 -24.35 4.41 15.70
CA ALA A 235 -23.45 3.71 14.79
C ALA A 235 -23.19 4.50 13.51
N ALA A 236 -24.19 5.23 13.00
CA ALA A 236 -24.03 6.10 11.84
C ALA A 236 -22.89 7.10 12.05
N VAL A 237 -22.88 7.77 13.21
CA VAL A 237 -21.81 8.70 13.58
C VAL A 237 -20.46 7.99 13.71
N GLU A 238 -20.42 6.81 14.30
CA GLU A 238 -19.17 6.05 14.44
C GLU A 238 -18.58 5.60 13.10
N MET A 239 -19.42 5.28 12.13
CA MET A 239 -19.00 4.88 10.78
C MET A 239 -18.50 6.05 9.94
N ILE A 240 -19.11 7.25 10.08
CA ILE A 240 -18.73 8.41 9.24
C ILE A 240 -17.67 9.32 9.86
N LEU A 241 -17.53 9.33 11.19
CA LEU A 241 -16.57 10.22 11.87
C LEU A 241 -15.29 9.49 12.29
N PRO A 242 -14.12 10.11 12.07
CA PRO A 242 -12.85 9.59 12.58
C PRO A 242 -12.77 9.73 14.11
N ASP A 243 -11.97 8.88 14.77
CA ASP A 243 -11.68 9.05 16.20
C ASP A 243 -10.56 10.08 16.40
N ARG A 244 -10.85 11.17 17.12
CA ARG A 244 -9.88 12.23 17.46
C ARG A 244 -8.64 11.67 18.18
N LYS A 245 -8.79 10.68 19.05
CA LYS A 245 -7.67 10.08 19.80
C LYS A 245 -6.75 9.30 18.89
N GLU A 246 -7.33 8.58 17.93
CA GLU A 246 -6.58 7.83 16.92
C GLU A 246 -5.81 8.80 16.01
N LEU A 247 -6.49 9.82 15.47
CA LEU A 247 -5.85 10.84 14.64
C LEU A 247 -4.71 11.56 15.39
N ALA A 248 -4.92 11.93 16.65
CA ALA A 248 -3.88 12.54 17.48
C ALA A 248 -2.70 11.58 17.77
N LYS A 249 -2.95 10.26 17.82
CA LYS A 249 -1.90 9.24 17.95
C LYS A 249 -1.12 9.11 16.65
N GLU A 250 -1.80 9.09 15.51
CA GLU A 250 -1.16 9.05 14.18
C GLU A 250 -0.26 10.26 13.94
N ILE A 251 -0.77 11.47 14.20
CA ILE A 251 0.01 12.71 14.07
C ILE A 251 1.27 12.63 14.94
N ARG A 252 1.16 12.22 16.20
CA ARG A 252 2.33 12.04 17.09
C ARG A 252 3.31 11.00 16.57
N ASN A 253 2.84 9.92 15.96
CA ASN A 253 3.70 8.89 15.39
C ASN A 253 4.47 9.42 14.17
N VAL A 254 3.78 10.13 13.27
CA VAL A 254 4.39 10.75 12.09
C VAL A 254 5.42 11.80 12.53
N SER A 255 5.09 12.66 13.49
CA SER A 255 6.04 13.65 14.03
C SER A 255 7.29 13.00 14.62
N ARG A 256 7.14 11.92 15.41
CA ARG A 256 8.29 11.19 15.97
C ARG A 256 9.16 10.57 14.87
N ARG A 257 8.55 9.97 13.86
CA ARG A 257 9.27 9.40 12.71
C ARG A 257 10.04 10.47 11.94
N LEU A 258 9.43 11.63 11.72
CA LEU A 258 10.07 12.76 11.05
C LEU A 258 11.29 13.26 11.84
N VAL A 259 11.16 13.45 13.14
CA VAL A 259 12.28 13.85 14.01
C VAL A 259 13.39 12.79 14.01
N SER A 260 13.05 11.51 14.05
CA SER A 260 14.06 10.44 13.98
C SER A 260 14.79 10.44 12.64
N ALA A 261 14.07 10.59 11.53
CA ALA A 261 14.66 10.63 10.19
C ALA A 261 15.62 11.83 10.02
N GLN A 262 15.27 12.99 10.58
CA GLN A 262 16.14 14.16 10.61
C GLN A 262 17.43 13.91 11.37
N HIS A 263 17.36 13.32 12.57
CA HIS A 263 18.55 12.96 13.33
C HIS A 263 19.44 11.98 12.57
N SER A 264 18.85 10.90 12.02
CA SER A 264 19.60 9.92 11.23
C SER A 264 20.28 10.55 10.02
N LEU A 265 19.62 11.49 9.33
CA LEU A 265 20.20 12.20 8.21
C LEU A 265 21.40 13.06 8.65
N ILE A 266 21.25 13.85 9.71
CA ILE A 266 22.34 14.68 10.26
C ILE A 266 23.52 13.81 10.68
N ASP A 267 23.27 12.70 11.38
CA ASP A 267 24.33 11.80 11.84
C ASP A 267 25.05 11.13 10.67
N SER A 268 24.34 10.77 9.60
CA SER A 268 24.96 10.25 8.37
C SER A 268 25.92 11.28 7.73
N TYR A 269 25.53 12.55 7.68
CA TYR A 269 26.39 13.62 7.17
C TYR A 269 27.58 13.89 8.08
N ARG A 270 27.40 13.85 9.41
CA ARG A 270 28.52 13.96 10.37
C ARG A 270 29.51 12.82 10.22
N GLN A 271 29.03 11.59 10.06
CA GLN A 271 29.89 10.41 9.82
C GLN A 271 30.65 10.53 8.50
N ARG A 272 29.98 10.97 7.42
CA ARG A 272 30.63 11.22 6.12
C ARG A 272 31.70 12.30 6.22
N LEU A 273 31.40 13.42 6.88
CA LEU A 273 32.38 14.49 7.11
C LEU A 273 33.57 13.98 7.91
N LYS A 274 33.33 13.24 8.99
CA LYS A 274 34.40 12.63 9.80
C LYS A 274 35.25 11.66 8.96
N SER A 275 34.64 10.83 8.12
CA SER A 275 35.35 9.93 7.20
C SER A 275 36.26 10.69 6.24
N VAL A 276 35.76 11.76 5.62
CA VAL A 276 36.54 12.62 4.72
C VAL A 276 37.70 13.29 5.48
N LEU A 277 37.44 13.92 6.62
CA LEU A 277 38.46 14.57 7.45
C LEU A 277 39.52 13.59 7.96
N THR A 278 39.14 12.32 8.19
CA THR A 278 40.06 11.28 8.66
C THR A 278 40.71 10.49 7.53
N SER A 279 40.34 10.75 6.27
CA SER A 279 40.90 10.06 5.11
C SER A 279 42.39 10.35 4.97
N TYR A 280 43.15 9.33 4.56
CA TYR A 280 44.61 9.40 4.43
C TYR A 280 45.06 10.53 3.48
N GLY A 281 44.33 10.72 2.38
CA GLY A 281 44.60 11.76 1.38
C GLY A 281 44.51 13.19 1.90
N LEU A 282 43.66 13.45 2.91
CA LEU A 282 43.51 14.77 3.53
C LEU A 282 44.30 14.92 4.84
N LYS A 283 44.61 13.83 5.54
CA LYS A 283 45.40 13.88 6.78
C LYS A 283 46.87 14.17 6.56
N ARG A 284 47.46 13.66 5.46
CA ARG A 284 48.90 13.79 5.19
C ARG A 284 49.22 13.98 3.71
N PRO A 285 48.77 15.07 3.08
CA PRO A 285 49.16 15.39 1.70
C PRO A 285 50.69 15.51 1.55
N ALA A 286 51.39 15.92 2.63
CA ALA A 286 52.84 15.94 2.68
C ALA A 286 53.48 14.55 2.50
N ASP A 287 52.90 13.48 3.08
CA ASP A 287 53.42 12.12 2.96
C ASP A 287 53.30 11.61 1.51
N ILE A 288 52.18 11.91 0.83
CA ILE A 288 51.97 11.58 -0.58
C ILE A 288 52.99 12.32 -1.47
N LEU A 289 53.21 13.61 -1.20
CA LEU A 289 54.25 14.39 -1.89
C LEU A 289 55.65 13.83 -1.63
N LEU A 290 55.96 13.41 -0.40
CA LEU A 290 57.25 12.83 -0.03
C LEU A 290 57.51 11.50 -0.76
N GLN A 291 56.50 10.62 -0.81
CA GLN A 291 56.58 9.35 -1.54
C GLN A 291 56.78 9.57 -3.04
N ASN A 292 56.03 10.50 -3.64
CA ASN A 292 56.19 10.84 -5.05
C ASN A 292 57.58 11.45 -5.33
N ARG A 293 58.11 12.25 -4.40
CA ARG A 293 59.47 12.80 -4.51
C ARG A 293 60.54 11.70 -4.43
N GLN A 294 60.44 10.77 -3.48
CA GLN A 294 61.34 9.62 -3.41
C GLN A 294 61.26 8.75 -4.68
N ARG A 295 60.05 8.55 -5.22
CA ARG A 295 59.86 7.82 -6.47
C ARG A 295 60.50 8.54 -7.66
N LEU A 296 60.41 9.87 -7.71
CA LEU A 296 61.09 10.68 -8.71
C LEU A 296 62.61 10.53 -8.61
N ASP A 297 63.17 10.61 -7.40
CA ASP A 297 64.61 10.46 -7.15
C ASP A 297 65.11 9.07 -7.61
N GLU A 298 64.36 8.01 -7.31
CA GLU A 298 64.70 6.65 -7.74
C GLU A 298 64.62 6.49 -9.27
N LEU A 299 63.60 7.06 -9.92
CA LEU A 299 63.48 7.03 -11.39
C LEU A 299 64.63 7.82 -12.05
N ILE A 300 65.03 8.96 -11.50
CA ILE A 300 66.19 9.72 -11.99
C ILE A 300 67.47 8.90 -11.88
N ARG A 301 67.67 8.21 -10.75
CA ARG A 301 68.81 7.32 -10.53
C ARG A 301 68.82 6.17 -11.54
N GLN A 302 67.67 5.53 -11.76
CA GLN A 302 67.53 4.44 -12.73
C GLN A 302 67.82 4.88 -14.16
N ILE A 303 67.31 6.04 -14.58
CA ILE A 303 67.59 6.62 -15.91
C ILE A 303 69.09 6.90 -16.06
N SER A 304 69.73 7.46 -15.03
CA SER A 304 71.17 7.77 -15.08
C SER A 304 72.02 6.51 -15.25
N ILE A 305 71.71 5.45 -14.48
CA ILE A 305 72.40 4.16 -14.60
C ILE A 305 72.14 3.52 -15.97
N ALA A 306 70.89 3.52 -16.44
CA ALA A 306 70.54 2.96 -17.74
C ALA A 306 71.25 3.70 -18.88
N ALA A 307 71.31 5.03 -18.83
CA ALA A 307 72.02 5.85 -19.81
C ALA A 307 73.53 5.57 -19.83
N ALA A 308 74.16 5.46 -18.64
CA ALA A 308 75.58 5.12 -18.52
C ALA A 308 75.87 3.73 -19.10
N ASN A 309 75.05 2.73 -18.78
CA ASN A 309 75.18 1.37 -19.30
C ASN A 309 75.00 1.32 -20.82
N LEU A 310 74.03 2.05 -21.37
CA LEU A 310 73.83 2.13 -22.82
C LEU A 310 75.06 2.74 -23.53
N LEU A 311 75.63 3.81 -22.97
CA LEU A 311 76.83 4.44 -23.50
C LEU A 311 78.03 3.49 -23.46
N GLN A 312 78.24 2.81 -22.33
CA GLN A 312 79.31 1.84 -22.16
C GLN A 312 79.17 0.67 -23.15
N HIS A 313 77.96 0.14 -23.34
CA HIS A 313 77.70 -0.92 -24.32
C HIS A 313 77.97 -0.44 -25.76
N ALA A 314 77.59 0.80 -26.09
CA ALA A 314 77.88 1.38 -27.40
C ALA A 314 79.39 1.53 -27.63
N GLN A 315 80.13 2.03 -26.64
CA GLN A 315 81.60 2.14 -26.69
C GLN A 315 82.28 0.77 -26.85
N GLN A 316 81.81 -0.24 -26.13
CA GLN A 316 82.37 -1.59 -26.23
C GLN A 316 82.07 -2.25 -27.58
N LYS A 317 80.87 -2.06 -28.14
CA LYS A 317 80.53 -2.47 -29.51
C LYS A 317 81.40 -1.77 -30.55
N PHE A 318 81.65 -0.47 -30.36
CA PHE A 318 82.52 0.29 -31.24
C PHE A 318 83.97 -0.25 -31.18
N SER A 319 84.53 -0.38 -29.98
CA SER A 319 85.89 -0.89 -29.76
C SER A 319 86.09 -2.29 -30.34
N THR A 320 85.13 -3.21 -30.13
CA THR A 320 85.19 -4.55 -30.71
C THR A 320 85.11 -4.54 -32.24
N SER A 321 84.32 -3.65 -32.83
CA SER A 321 84.25 -3.49 -34.29
C SER A 321 85.56 -2.94 -34.87
N VAL A 322 86.17 -1.95 -34.21
CA VAL A 322 87.49 -1.43 -34.56
C VAL A 322 88.57 -2.52 -34.47
N GLY A 323 88.56 -3.30 -33.38
CA GLY A 323 89.48 -4.43 -33.21
C GLY A 323 89.38 -5.48 -34.31
N ARG A 324 88.15 -5.83 -34.73
CA ARG A 324 87.91 -6.74 -35.86
C ARG A 324 88.43 -6.18 -37.18
N LEU A 325 88.21 -4.89 -37.44
CA LEU A 325 88.68 -4.22 -38.65
C LEU A 325 90.21 -4.20 -38.73
N ASN A 326 90.87 -3.94 -37.60
CA ASN A 326 92.34 -4.00 -37.50
C ASN A 326 92.89 -5.41 -37.69
N ALA A 327 92.24 -6.44 -37.12
CA ALA A 327 92.68 -7.83 -37.28
C ALA A 327 92.59 -8.34 -38.72
N LEU A 328 91.64 -7.83 -39.51
CA LEU A 328 91.44 -8.17 -40.92
C LEU A 328 92.26 -7.27 -41.87
N SER A 329 93.02 -6.31 -41.35
CA SER A 329 93.85 -5.43 -42.18
C SER A 329 95.10 -6.16 -42.69
N PRO A 330 95.32 -6.24 -44.02
CA PRO A 330 96.54 -6.84 -44.60
C PRO A 330 97.83 -6.16 -44.12
N LEU A 331 97.73 -4.87 -43.77
CA LEU A 331 98.82 -4.09 -43.20
C LEU A 331 99.23 -4.59 -41.81
N ALA A 332 98.26 -4.95 -40.95
CA ALA A 332 98.55 -5.50 -39.62
C ALA A 332 99.19 -6.90 -39.68
N VAL A 333 98.93 -7.67 -40.75
CA VAL A 333 99.61 -8.94 -41.00
C VAL A 333 101.08 -8.71 -41.38
N LEU A 334 101.35 -7.72 -42.24
CA LEU A 334 102.71 -7.33 -42.61
C LEU A 334 103.50 -6.76 -41.41
N GLU A 335 102.86 -5.94 -40.56
CA GLU A 335 103.48 -5.36 -39.35
C GLU A 335 103.94 -6.43 -38.34
N ARG A 336 103.23 -7.56 -38.24
CA ARG A 336 103.61 -8.70 -37.40
C ARG A 336 104.84 -9.48 -37.90
N GLY A 337 105.44 -9.06 -39.02
CA GLY A 337 106.66 -9.67 -39.57
C GLY A 337 106.43 -10.73 -40.64
N TYR A 338 105.18 -10.96 -41.03
CA TYR A 338 104.89 -11.78 -42.21
C TYR A 338 105.20 -10.98 -43.48
N SER A 339 105.63 -11.69 -44.52
CA SER A 339 105.91 -11.11 -45.82
C SER A 339 105.06 -11.77 -46.90
N VAL A 340 104.79 -11.04 -47.99
CA VAL A 340 104.10 -11.60 -49.15
C VAL A 340 105.10 -11.72 -50.28
N CYS A 341 105.36 -12.96 -50.71
CA CYS A 341 106.28 -13.24 -51.81
C CYS A 341 105.52 -13.27 -53.15
N TYR A 342 106.03 -12.55 -54.14
CA TYR A 342 105.54 -12.53 -55.52
C TYR A 342 106.61 -13.10 -56.45
N LYS A 343 106.24 -13.97 -57.40
CA LYS A 343 107.13 -14.44 -58.47
C LYS A 343 107.10 -13.50 -59.65
N LEU A 344 108.27 -13.10 -60.15
CA LEU A 344 108.43 -12.20 -61.29
C LEU A 344 108.62 -12.96 -62.62
N PRO A 345 108.26 -12.36 -63.77
CA PRO A 345 107.71 -11.00 -63.95
C PRO A 345 106.19 -10.90 -63.70
N GLU A 346 105.47 -12.02 -63.58
CA GLU A 346 103.99 -12.06 -63.55
C GLU A 346 103.35 -11.49 -62.26
N LYS A 347 104.16 -11.22 -61.21
CA LYS A 347 103.70 -10.80 -59.88
C LYS A 347 102.61 -11.70 -59.29
N LYS A 348 102.74 -13.02 -59.49
CA LYS A 348 101.85 -14.01 -58.86
C LYS A 348 102.29 -14.29 -57.44
N ILE A 349 101.35 -14.29 -56.49
CA ILE A 349 101.62 -14.61 -55.09
C ILE A 349 102.07 -16.07 -54.97
N VAL A 350 103.20 -16.27 -54.31
CA VAL A 350 103.76 -17.58 -54.02
C VAL A 350 103.23 -18.03 -52.66
N LYS A 351 102.39 -19.06 -52.65
CA LYS A 351 101.86 -19.66 -51.41
C LYS A 351 102.54 -20.96 -51.01
N ILE A 352 103.14 -21.66 -51.97
CA ILE A 352 103.71 -23.00 -51.79
C ILE A 352 105.09 -23.04 -52.44
N ALA A 353 106.11 -23.50 -51.72
CA ALA A 353 107.51 -23.49 -52.16
C ALA A 353 107.75 -24.32 -53.45
N SER A 354 107.03 -25.44 -53.63
CA SER A 354 107.14 -26.31 -54.81
C SER A 354 106.71 -25.67 -56.14
N SER A 355 106.03 -24.52 -56.10
CA SER A 355 105.67 -23.75 -57.30
C SER A 355 106.84 -22.94 -57.89
N LEU A 356 107.96 -22.87 -57.17
CA LEU A 356 109.17 -22.17 -57.59
C LEU A 356 110.14 -23.10 -58.30
N LYS A 357 111.00 -22.52 -59.14
CA LYS A 357 112.14 -23.16 -59.79
C LYS A 357 113.43 -22.45 -59.38
N LEU A 358 114.55 -23.16 -59.46
CA LEU A 358 115.87 -22.57 -59.26
C LEU A 358 116.09 -21.40 -60.21
N LYS A 359 116.66 -20.30 -59.69
CA LYS A 359 116.89 -19.01 -60.35
C LYS A 359 115.65 -18.17 -60.64
N ASP A 360 114.46 -18.59 -60.21
CA ASP A 360 113.29 -17.71 -60.26
C ASP A 360 113.53 -16.43 -59.44
N GLU A 361 113.12 -15.29 -59.99
CA GLU A 361 113.16 -14.00 -59.28
C GLU A 361 111.89 -13.78 -58.46
N LEU A 362 112.05 -13.30 -57.24
CA LEU A 362 110.99 -13.04 -56.28
C LEU A 362 111.03 -11.58 -55.80
N GLU A 363 109.87 -10.97 -55.66
CA GLU A 363 109.66 -9.71 -54.95
C GLU A 363 108.99 -10.00 -53.61
N VAL A 364 109.68 -9.76 -52.49
CA VAL A 364 109.18 -9.96 -51.14
C VAL A 364 108.70 -8.62 -50.60
N LEU A 365 107.38 -8.50 -50.37
CA LEU A 365 106.78 -7.34 -49.74
C LEU A 365 106.85 -7.47 -48.21
N LEU A 366 107.46 -6.47 -47.56
CA LEU A 366 107.57 -6.37 -46.11
C LEU A 366 106.62 -5.28 -45.57
N TRP A 367 106.53 -5.15 -44.24
CA TRP A 367 105.83 -4.04 -43.58
C TRP A 367 106.19 -2.68 -44.16
N LYS A 368 107.48 -2.47 -44.43
CA LYS A 368 107.99 -1.27 -45.12
C LYS A 368 109.00 -1.70 -46.18
N GLY A 369 108.72 -1.33 -47.42
CA GLY A 369 109.59 -1.60 -48.56
C GLY A 369 109.41 -2.99 -49.17
N LYS A 370 110.20 -3.24 -50.21
CA LYS A 370 110.21 -4.49 -50.96
C LYS A 370 111.65 -4.93 -51.19
N VAL A 371 111.87 -6.23 -51.18
CA VAL A 371 113.19 -6.84 -51.43
C VAL A 371 113.10 -7.71 -52.66
N HIS A 372 114.07 -7.58 -53.56
CA HIS A 372 114.23 -8.50 -54.68
C HIS A 372 115.15 -9.63 -54.26
N SER A 373 114.73 -10.86 -54.49
CA SER A 373 115.51 -12.06 -54.16
C SER A 373 115.44 -13.06 -55.30
N GLN A 374 116.36 -14.01 -55.30
CA GLN A 374 116.40 -15.09 -56.28
C GLN A 374 116.46 -16.44 -55.57
N VAL A 375 115.74 -17.41 -56.10
CA VAL A 375 115.67 -18.75 -55.53
C VAL A 375 116.98 -19.50 -55.77
N THR A 376 117.76 -19.72 -54.71
CA THR A 376 119.04 -20.45 -54.74
C THR A 376 118.91 -21.93 -54.37
N ALA A 377 117.91 -22.26 -53.56
CA ALA A 377 117.57 -23.62 -53.17
C ALA A 377 116.07 -23.68 -52.82
N ILE A 378 115.43 -24.83 -53.05
CA ILE A 378 114.03 -25.09 -52.69
C ILE A 378 114.02 -26.34 -51.83
N TYR A 379 113.51 -26.19 -50.61
CA TYR A 379 113.22 -27.29 -49.71
C TYR A 379 111.69 -27.45 -49.69
N PRO A 380 111.13 -28.35 -50.50
CA PRO A 380 109.70 -28.65 -50.41
C PRO A 380 109.44 -29.32 -49.05
N GLU A 381 108.53 -28.73 -48.27
CA GLU A 381 107.91 -29.39 -47.11
C GLU A 381 106.94 -30.49 -47.56
#